data_AF-A0A1C6IZN3-F1
#
_entry.id   AF-A0A1C6IZN3-F1
#
_cell.length_a   1.000
_cell.length_b   1.000
_cell.length_c   1.000
_cell.angle_alpha   90.00
_cell.angle_beta   90.00
_cell.angle_gamma   90.00
#
_symmetry.space_group_name_H-M   'P 1'
#
loop_
_entity.id
_entity.type
_entity.pdbx_description
1 polymer ?
#
loop_
_entity_poly.entity_id
_entity_poly.type
_entity_poly.pdbx_seq_one_letter_code
_entity_poly.pdbx_strand_id
1 'polypeptide(L)'
;MSKQRKRKYLQIVVTFLCICMLGGFSGKQVHAETGYALIPKVKEAQTGWFVKYWSGWKYIYANGKCPKNKWKKINNKIYYFDKNGYRQTGWKKYKNSWYYLRKSGKNKGALCTGWKTISGKRYFLAKKTGARVTGWHTIKNTLYYFNNKGVLQKGKTVGEYQLDKITGAAIKIATEPDTSEVTDESNTTGGDADNTATTVDKLHIFVGDSRTVGLSNAMGCVSYDKLLQIRTEENLTEYYLAEVGSGYSWYSTKALPKLVKMLNENPAATVILNHGINDLGNIDQYIASYQWLIRVYPNTKFVIMSVNPVNRKLYKGYAKPANITVFNQKMQAAFPNNFVNTYQYLQSMGFNTADGLHYDSLTYMNLYNYMQPYL
;
A
#
# COMPACT_ATOMS: atom_id res chain seq x y z
N MET A 1 -50.05 43.86 -4.56
CA MET A 1 -49.63 43.13 -5.78
C MET A 1 -48.11 43.21 -5.90
N SER A 2 -47.47 42.06 -6.12
CA SER A 2 -46.09 41.73 -5.74
C SER A 2 -44.99 42.24 -6.68
N LYS A 3 -43.88 42.66 -6.06
CA LYS A 3 -42.59 42.99 -6.68
C LYS A 3 -41.83 41.75 -7.19
N GLN A 4 -41.36 41.88 -8.42
CA GLN A 4 -40.10 41.39 -9.02
C GLN A 4 -39.17 40.41 -8.28
N ARG A 5 -38.90 39.31 -9.00
CA ARG A 5 -37.59 38.69 -9.34
C ARG A 5 -36.57 38.40 -8.23
N LYS A 6 -36.29 37.10 -8.01
CA LYS A 6 -35.02 36.43 -8.42
C LYS A 6 -35.03 34.90 -8.18
N ARG A 7 -34.78 34.16 -9.27
CA ARG A 7 -34.17 32.81 -9.44
C ARG A 7 -34.91 31.54 -8.95
N LYS A 8 -35.67 30.96 -9.89
CA LYS A 8 -35.77 29.49 -10.20
C LYS A 8 -34.38 29.01 -10.70
N TYR A 9 -33.90 27.77 -10.58
CA TYR A 9 -34.42 26.44 -10.93
C TYR A 9 -33.59 25.40 -10.14
N LEU A 10 -34.18 24.47 -9.40
CA LEU A 10 -34.79 23.19 -9.83
C LEU A 10 -33.77 22.04 -9.77
N GLN A 11 -34.09 21.08 -8.88
CA GLN A 11 -33.43 19.78 -8.75
C GLN A 11 -33.32 19.11 -10.12
N ILE A 12 -32.09 18.76 -10.52
CA ILE A 12 -31.87 17.82 -11.62
C ILE A 12 -31.50 16.48 -11.00
N VAL A 13 -32.48 15.58 -11.10
CA VAL A 13 -32.37 14.13 -11.04
C VAL A 13 -31.36 13.70 -12.10
N VAL A 14 -30.31 12.98 -11.71
CA VAL A 14 -29.51 12.20 -12.66
C VAL A 14 -29.88 10.73 -12.45
N THR A 15 -30.81 10.29 -13.29
CA THR A 15 -31.09 8.88 -13.59
C THR A 15 -29.92 8.34 -14.40
N PHE A 16 -29.18 7.37 -13.89
CA PHE A 16 -28.37 6.49 -14.75
C PHE A 16 -29.20 5.24 -15.03
N LEU A 17 -29.83 5.24 -16.21
CA LEU A 17 -30.43 4.06 -16.83
C LEU A 17 -29.27 3.25 -17.42
N CYS A 18 -29.02 2.05 -16.89
CA CYS A 18 -28.13 1.08 -17.51
C CYS A 18 -29.01 -0.09 -17.95
N ILE A 19 -29.39 -0.10 -19.23
CA ILE A 19 -30.01 -1.26 -19.88
C ILE A 19 -28.97 -1.79 -20.87
N CYS A 20 -28.30 -2.87 -20.49
CA CYS A 20 -27.81 -3.90 -21.40
C CYS A 20 -28.08 -5.26 -20.72
N MET A 21 -29.19 -5.87 -21.11
CA MET A 21 -29.38 -7.33 -21.18
C MET A 21 -28.49 -7.83 -22.34
N LEU A 22 -27.80 -8.98 -22.39
CA LEU A 22 -27.78 -10.26 -21.68
C LEU A 22 -26.36 -10.85 -21.83
N GLY A 23 -25.95 -11.71 -20.89
CA GLY A 23 -24.73 -12.53 -21.01
C GLY A 23 -24.14 -12.84 -19.64
N GLY A 24 -24.61 -13.91 -19.02
CA GLY A 24 -24.25 -14.26 -17.64
C GLY A 24 -22.79 -14.64 -17.45
N PHE A 25 -22.25 -14.34 -16.27
CA PHE A 25 -21.63 -15.33 -15.38
C PHE A 25 -21.45 -14.71 -13.99
N SER A 26 -21.84 -15.48 -12.97
CA SER A 26 -21.96 -15.05 -11.58
C SER A 26 -20.60 -14.90 -10.89
N GLY A 27 -20.09 -13.68 -10.81
CA GLY A 27 -19.04 -13.31 -9.85
C GLY A 27 -19.64 -12.39 -8.79
N LYS A 28 -20.13 -12.94 -7.67
CA LYS A 28 -20.61 -12.13 -6.54
C LYS A 28 -19.55 -11.08 -6.17
N GLN A 29 -19.85 -9.80 -6.39
CA GLN A 29 -19.22 -8.72 -5.63
C GLN A 29 -19.47 -8.99 -4.15
N VAL A 30 -18.48 -9.52 -3.45
CA VAL A 30 -18.57 -9.73 -2.01
C VAL A 30 -18.34 -8.39 -1.31
N HIS A 31 -19.33 -7.50 -1.38
CA HIS A 31 -19.47 -6.44 -0.39
C HIS A 31 -19.94 -7.09 0.91
N ALA A 32 -19.01 -7.69 1.65
CA ALA A 32 -19.24 -8.06 3.04
C ALA A 32 -19.19 -6.80 3.93
N GLU A 33 -20.16 -5.90 3.77
CA GLU A 33 -20.61 -5.02 4.85
C GLU A 33 -21.67 -5.73 5.71
N THR A 34 -21.46 -7.00 6.05
CA THR A 34 -22.39 -7.73 6.89
C THR A 34 -22.03 -7.59 8.37
N GLY A 35 -22.73 -6.67 9.05
CA GLY A 35 -23.11 -6.87 10.46
C GLY A 35 -22.18 -6.32 11.55
N TYR A 36 -21.32 -5.34 11.28
CA TYR A 36 -20.65 -4.65 12.40
C TYR A 36 -21.66 -3.78 13.13
N ALA A 37 -21.93 -4.10 14.40
CA ALA A 37 -22.60 -3.16 15.28
C ALA A 37 -21.72 -1.90 15.34
N LEU A 38 -22.15 -0.86 14.63
CA LEU A 38 -21.74 0.52 14.88
C LEU A 38 -21.78 0.69 16.40
N ILE A 39 -20.73 1.25 17.01
CA ILE A 39 -20.94 1.83 18.34
C ILE A 39 -21.78 3.09 18.05
N PRO A 40 -23.11 3.08 18.24
CA PRO A 40 -23.92 4.22 17.84
C PRO A 40 -23.61 5.32 18.84
N LYS A 41 -23.32 6.54 18.33
CA LYS A 41 -23.22 7.81 19.07
C LYS A 41 -22.88 7.64 20.57
N VAL A 42 -21.63 7.30 20.89
CA VAL A 42 -21.18 7.23 22.29
C VAL A 42 -21.32 8.62 22.90
N LYS A 43 -22.25 8.78 23.85
CA LYS A 43 -22.47 10.05 24.53
C LYS A 43 -21.24 10.45 25.35
N GLU A 44 -20.84 11.71 25.27
CA GLU A 44 -19.82 12.30 26.14
C GLU A 44 -20.23 12.15 27.61
N ALA A 45 -19.28 11.86 28.47
CA ALA A 45 -19.47 11.78 29.90
C ALA A 45 -19.84 13.13 30.50
N GLN A 46 -20.66 13.10 31.53
CA GLN A 46 -20.73 14.23 32.45
C GLN A 46 -19.35 14.41 33.10
N THR A 47 -19.08 15.62 33.59
CA THR A 47 -17.87 15.92 34.35
C THR A 47 -17.70 14.94 35.51
N GLY A 48 -16.48 14.45 35.67
CA GLY A 48 -16.14 13.43 36.64
C GLY A 48 -14.68 13.02 36.55
N TRP A 49 -14.28 12.07 37.37
CA TRP A 49 -12.88 11.66 37.49
C TRP A 49 -12.72 10.15 37.57
N PHE A 50 -11.59 9.68 37.07
CA PHE A 50 -11.19 8.29 37.27
C PHE A 50 -10.70 8.10 38.70
N VAL A 51 -11.38 7.23 39.45
CA VAL A 51 -11.04 6.88 40.84
C VAL A 51 -10.57 5.43 40.88
N LYS A 52 -9.43 5.18 41.53
CA LYS A 52 -8.86 3.85 41.71
C LYS A 52 -9.43 3.21 42.97
N TYR A 53 -9.96 2.00 42.82
CA TYR A 53 -10.38 1.10 43.88
C TYR A 53 -9.54 -0.18 43.81
N TRP A 54 -9.64 -1.02 44.83
CA TRP A 54 -8.92 -2.30 44.89
C TRP A 54 -9.23 -3.19 43.67
N SER A 55 -10.49 -3.26 43.23
CA SER A 55 -10.89 -4.07 42.06
C SER A 55 -10.66 -3.41 40.70
N GLY A 56 -10.15 -2.17 40.67
CA GLY A 56 -9.89 -1.44 39.43
C GLY A 56 -10.37 0.00 39.43
N TRP A 57 -10.58 0.55 38.23
CA TRP A 57 -10.86 1.98 38.05
C TRP A 57 -12.33 2.22 37.72
N LYS A 58 -12.98 3.17 38.39
CA LYS A 58 -14.31 3.68 38.00
C LYS A 58 -14.20 5.11 37.50
N TYR A 59 -15.18 5.56 36.72
CA TYR A 59 -15.35 6.98 36.42
C TYR A 59 -16.54 7.49 37.21
N ILE A 60 -16.28 8.37 38.19
CA ILE A 60 -17.29 8.90 39.11
C ILE A 60 -17.67 10.29 38.62
N TYR A 61 -18.94 10.48 38.28
CA TYR A 61 -19.50 11.79 37.93
C TYR A 61 -19.56 12.69 39.17
N ALA A 62 -19.65 14.01 38.96
CA ALA A 62 -19.77 14.98 40.05
C ALA A 62 -20.93 14.69 41.03
N ASN A 63 -22.02 14.07 40.56
CA ASN A 63 -23.16 13.65 41.38
C ASN A 63 -22.98 12.28 42.08
N GLY A 64 -21.76 11.73 42.12
CA GLY A 64 -21.43 10.46 42.75
C GLY A 64 -21.82 9.20 41.96
N LYS A 65 -22.59 9.32 40.86
CA LYS A 65 -22.97 8.17 40.02
C LYS A 65 -21.81 7.75 39.10
N CYS A 66 -21.90 6.56 38.51
CA CYS A 66 -20.91 6.05 37.54
C CYS A 66 -21.57 5.35 36.34
N PRO A 67 -20.93 5.31 35.15
CA PRO A 67 -21.43 4.52 34.02
C PRO A 67 -21.34 3.02 34.34
N LYS A 68 -22.43 2.28 34.06
CA LYS A 68 -22.51 0.82 34.22
C LYS A 68 -23.04 0.16 32.94
N ASN A 69 -22.49 -1.00 32.57
CA ASN A 69 -22.85 -1.80 31.38
C ASN A 69 -22.87 -1.00 30.06
N LYS A 70 -22.02 0.00 29.89
CA LYS A 70 -22.09 0.90 28.73
C LYS A 70 -20.76 1.47 28.29
N TRP A 71 -20.74 1.89 27.04
CA TRP A 71 -19.69 2.71 26.46
C TRP A 71 -19.86 4.17 26.89
N LYS A 72 -18.75 4.88 27.14
CA LYS A 72 -18.74 6.31 27.42
C LYS A 72 -17.54 6.98 26.80
N LYS A 73 -17.74 8.18 26.26
CA LYS A 73 -16.66 9.01 25.74
C LYS A 73 -16.23 9.96 26.86
N ILE A 74 -14.95 9.96 27.17
CA ILE A 74 -14.32 10.72 28.26
C ILE A 74 -13.02 11.29 27.70
N ASN A 75 -12.88 12.61 27.69
CA ASN A 75 -11.68 13.31 27.19
C ASN A 75 -11.28 12.81 25.79
N ASN A 76 -12.28 12.79 24.90
CA ASN A 76 -12.16 12.34 23.51
C ASN A 76 -11.76 10.86 23.31
N LYS A 77 -11.88 10.02 24.35
CA LYS A 77 -11.59 8.58 24.28
C LYS A 77 -12.78 7.76 24.73
N ILE A 78 -12.98 6.61 24.09
CA ILE A 78 -14.12 5.72 24.38
C ILE A 78 -13.68 4.63 25.34
N TYR A 79 -14.44 4.42 26.41
CA TYR A 79 -14.24 3.40 27.44
C TYR A 79 -15.49 2.57 27.62
N TYR A 80 -15.35 1.33 28.08
CA TYR A 80 -16.47 0.49 28.49
C TYR A 80 -16.42 0.19 29.98
N PHE A 81 -17.57 0.25 30.65
CA PHE A 81 -17.71 -0.03 32.06
C PHE A 81 -18.65 -1.23 32.27
N ASP A 82 -18.28 -2.13 33.19
CA ASP A 82 -19.08 -3.31 33.53
C ASP A 82 -20.30 -2.98 34.41
N LYS A 83 -20.99 -4.02 34.88
CA LYS A 83 -22.18 -3.90 35.75
C LYS A 83 -21.92 -3.17 37.07
N ASN A 84 -20.68 -3.21 37.56
CA ASN A 84 -20.26 -2.60 38.82
C ASN A 84 -19.64 -1.21 38.62
N GLY A 85 -19.51 -0.77 37.37
CA GLY A 85 -18.94 0.51 36.97
C GLY A 85 -17.42 0.51 36.86
N TYR A 86 -16.78 -0.67 36.84
CA TYR A 86 -15.34 -0.77 36.63
C TYR A 86 -15.00 -0.73 35.14
N ARG A 87 -14.02 0.11 34.81
CA ARG A 87 -13.46 0.29 33.47
C ARG A 87 -12.79 -1.01 33.02
N GLN A 88 -13.25 -1.54 31.89
CA GLN A 88 -12.73 -2.76 31.30
C GLN A 88 -11.42 -2.52 30.52
N THR A 89 -10.62 -3.57 30.36
CA THR A 89 -9.41 -3.59 29.53
C THR A 89 -9.31 -4.92 28.76
N GLY A 90 -8.51 -4.98 27.70
CA GLY A 90 -8.37 -6.18 26.87
C GLY A 90 -9.54 -6.40 25.92
N TRP A 91 -9.75 -7.66 25.52
CA TRP A 91 -10.83 -8.05 24.63
C TRP A 91 -12.18 -7.94 25.33
N LYS A 92 -13.12 -7.24 24.70
CA LYS A 92 -14.51 -7.12 25.16
C LYS A 92 -15.45 -7.55 24.05
N LYS A 93 -16.22 -8.62 24.26
CA LYS A 93 -17.40 -8.92 23.46
C LYS A 93 -18.53 -8.01 23.91
N TYR A 94 -19.12 -7.29 22.97
CA TYR A 94 -20.29 -6.45 23.20
C TYR A 94 -21.26 -6.64 22.04
N LYS A 95 -22.49 -7.09 22.37
CA LYS A 95 -23.41 -7.66 21.37
C LYS A 95 -22.68 -8.76 20.57
N ASN A 96 -22.72 -8.68 19.24
CA ASN A 96 -22.14 -9.68 18.34
C ASN A 96 -20.72 -9.32 17.86
N SER A 97 -20.08 -8.29 18.42
CA SER A 97 -18.76 -7.83 17.98
C SER A 97 -17.73 -7.85 19.11
N TRP A 98 -16.47 -8.05 18.72
CA TRP A 98 -15.32 -7.97 19.61
C TRP A 98 -14.64 -6.61 19.48
N TYR A 99 -14.22 -6.06 20.60
CA TYR A 99 -13.50 -4.78 20.70
C TYR A 99 -12.25 -4.97 21.54
N TYR A 100 -11.23 -4.15 21.32
CA TYR A 100 -10.02 -4.19 22.14
C TYR A 100 -9.82 -2.88 22.90
N LEU A 101 -9.76 -2.99 24.22
CA LEU A 101 -9.52 -1.89 25.15
C LEU A 101 -8.06 -1.95 25.60
N ARG A 102 -7.33 -0.83 25.55
CA ARG A 102 -5.89 -0.79 25.81
C ARG A 102 -5.55 -1.37 27.21
N LYS A 103 -4.62 -2.32 27.31
CA LYS A 103 -4.27 -2.96 28.60
C LYS A 103 -3.35 -2.13 29.50
N SER A 104 -2.58 -1.20 28.95
CA SER A 104 -1.53 -0.46 29.68
C SER A 104 -1.26 0.97 29.15
N GLY A 105 -0.46 1.72 29.92
CA GLY A 105 0.00 3.07 29.60
C GLY A 105 -1.04 4.18 29.82
N LYS A 106 -0.67 5.40 29.40
CA LYS A 106 -1.40 6.68 29.62
C LYS A 106 -2.90 6.68 29.28
N ASN A 107 -3.37 5.78 28.40
CA ASN A 107 -4.76 5.65 27.99
C ASN A 107 -5.31 4.23 28.24
N LYS A 108 -4.93 3.58 29.35
CA LYS A 108 -5.44 2.26 29.73
C LYS A 108 -6.98 2.25 29.70
N GLY A 109 -7.55 1.21 29.11
CA GLY A 109 -8.99 1.02 28.91
C GLY A 109 -9.60 1.75 27.71
N ALA A 110 -8.85 2.62 27.01
CA ALA A 110 -9.37 3.28 25.82
C ALA A 110 -9.55 2.29 24.66
N LEU A 111 -10.64 2.43 23.92
CA LEU A 111 -10.93 1.66 22.71
C LEU A 111 -9.82 1.86 21.66
N CYS A 112 -9.33 0.75 21.12
CA CYS A 112 -8.37 0.74 20.03
C CYS A 112 -9.08 0.67 18.67
N THR A 113 -8.49 1.30 17.65
CA THR A 113 -8.89 1.20 16.25
C THR A 113 -7.66 0.98 15.36
N GLY A 114 -7.89 0.61 14.09
CA GLY A 114 -6.86 0.32 13.10
C GLY A 114 -6.13 -0.99 13.33
N TRP A 115 -4.95 -1.11 12.72
CA TRP A 115 -4.06 -2.26 12.89
C TRP A 115 -3.54 -2.35 14.33
N LYS A 116 -3.61 -3.55 14.91
CA LYS A 116 -3.06 -3.85 16.24
C LYS A 116 -2.41 -5.22 16.27
N THR A 117 -1.25 -5.29 16.91
CA THR A 117 -0.61 -6.54 17.32
C THR A 117 -0.93 -6.79 18.78
N ILE A 118 -1.58 -7.91 19.07
CA ILE A 118 -2.05 -8.30 20.40
C ILE A 118 -1.58 -9.73 20.63
N SER A 119 -0.68 -9.92 21.60
CA SER A 119 -0.07 -11.23 21.91
C SER A 119 0.49 -11.93 20.65
N GLY A 120 1.33 -11.21 19.90
CA GLY A 120 1.98 -11.71 18.67
C GLY A 120 1.07 -11.84 17.43
N LYS A 121 -0.24 -11.65 17.57
CA LYS A 121 -1.21 -11.81 16.47
C LYS A 121 -1.64 -10.45 15.92
N ARG A 122 -1.72 -10.30 14.59
CA ARG A 122 -2.23 -9.09 13.93
C ARG A 122 -3.74 -9.14 13.77
N TYR A 123 -4.39 -8.02 14.11
CA TYR A 123 -5.81 -7.78 13.98
C TYR A 123 -6.04 -6.43 13.30
N PHE A 124 -7.20 -6.27 12.68
CA PHE A 124 -7.71 -4.96 12.28
C PHE A 124 -8.99 -4.64 13.04
N LEU A 125 -9.02 -3.48 13.69
CA LEU A 125 -10.17 -2.95 14.38
C LEU A 125 -10.73 -1.82 13.51
N ALA A 126 -11.95 -1.96 13.01
CA ALA A 126 -12.55 -1.05 12.04
C ALA A 126 -12.42 0.42 12.49
N LYS A 127 -11.93 1.31 11.62
CA LYS A 127 -11.59 2.70 12.02
C LYS A 127 -12.79 3.47 12.59
N LYS A 128 -13.96 3.30 11.99
CA LYS A 128 -15.19 4.02 12.37
C LYS A 128 -15.81 3.49 13.67
N THR A 129 -15.67 2.20 13.96
CA THR A 129 -16.44 1.53 15.03
C THR A 129 -15.58 0.87 16.11
N GLY A 130 -14.32 0.57 15.83
CA GLY A 130 -13.45 -0.24 16.69
C GLY A 130 -13.78 -1.74 16.73
N ALA A 131 -14.77 -2.20 15.95
CA ALA A 131 -15.11 -3.62 15.89
C ALA A 131 -13.99 -4.43 15.20
N ARG A 132 -13.67 -5.59 15.77
CA ARG A 132 -12.70 -6.54 15.21
C ARG A 132 -13.25 -7.13 13.92
N VAL A 133 -12.48 -7.04 12.85
CA VAL A 133 -12.86 -7.62 11.56
C VAL A 133 -12.60 -9.12 11.51
N THR A 134 -13.38 -9.83 10.70
CA THR A 134 -13.25 -11.26 10.37
C THR A 134 -13.58 -11.46 8.90
N GLY A 135 -13.08 -12.54 8.28
CA GLY A 135 -13.28 -12.82 6.86
C GLY A 135 -12.44 -11.92 5.95
N TRP A 136 -12.88 -11.81 4.70
CA TRP A 136 -12.26 -10.99 3.66
C TRP A 136 -12.53 -9.51 3.87
N HIS A 137 -11.48 -8.67 3.85
CA HIS A 137 -11.62 -7.23 3.97
C HIS A 137 -10.56 -6.48 3.18
N THR A 138 -11.01 -5.50 2.39
CA THR A 138 -10.14 -4.53 1.73
C THR A 138 -9.80 -3.38 2.68
N ILE A 139 -8.52 -3.20 2.98
CA ILE A 139 -8.02 -2.14 3.87
C ILE A 139 -7.02 -1.31 3.09
N LYS A 140 -7.38 -0.06 2.78
CA LYS A 140 -6.58 0.83 1.91
C LYS A 140 -6.21 0.14 0.59
N ASN A 141 -7.20 -0.42 -0.09
CA ASN A 141 -7.08 -1.07 -1.41
C ASN A 141 -6.30 -2.39 -1.44
N THR A 142 -5.84 -2.91 -0.30
CA THR A 142 -5.27 -4.26 -0.23
C THR A 142 -6.28 -5.21 0.40
N LEU A 143 -6.54 -6.34 -0.24
CA LEU A 143 -7.40 -7.40 0.29
C LEU A 143 -6.64 -8.23 1.32
N TYR A 144 -7.26 -8.51 2.46
CA TYR A 144 -6.71 -9.35 3.52
C TYR A 144 -7.76 -10.37 3.98
N TYR A 145 -7.29 -11.51 4.48
CA TYR A 145 -8.15 -12.49 5.13
C TYR A 145 -7.87 -12.60 6.63
N PHE A 146 -8.93 -12.47 7.42
CA PHE A 146 -8.91 -12.67 8.87
C PHE A 146 -9.72 -13.92 9.22
N ASN A 147 -9.20 -14.80 10.07
CA ASN A 147 -9.96 -15.98 10.49
C ASN A 147 -11.16 -15.61 11.39
N ASN A 148 -11.96 -16.59 11.82
CA ASN A 148 -13.11 -16.38 12.72
C ASN A 148 -12.75 -15.74 14.09
N LYS A 149 -11.49 -15.84 14.51
CA LYS A 149 -10.93 -15.17 15.70
C LYS A 149 -10.37 -13.77 15.38
N GLY A 150 -10.50 -13.30 14.14
CA GLY A 150 -10.06 -11.99 13.67
C GLY A 150 -8.56 -11.85 13.45
N VAL A 151 -7.83 -12.98 13.44
CA VAL A 151 -6.38 -13.00 13.24
C VAL A 151 -6.08 -12.94 11.74
N LEU A 152 -5.25 -11.98 11.34
CA LEU A 152 -4.73 -11.89 9.97
C LEU A 152 -4.01 -13.19 9.61
N GLN A 153 -4.43 -13.81 8.50
CA GLN A 153 -3.77 -14.99 7.95
C GLN A 153 -2.68 -14.58 6.95
N LYS A 154 -1.66 -15.43 6.81
CA LYS A 154 -0.50 -15.22 5.94
C LYS A 154 -0.01 -16.54 5.38
N GLY A 155 0.66 -16.50 4.24
CA GLY A 155 1.44 -17.61 3.69
C GLY A 155 0.66 -18.86 3.31
N LYS A 156 -0.64 -18.73 3.03
CA LYS A 156 -1.53 -19.86 2.72
C LYS A 156 -2.57 -19.49 1.68
N THR A 157 -3.16 -20.48 1.05
CA THR A 157 -4.28 -20.30 0.12
C THR A 157 -5.62 -20.31 0.88
N VAL A 158 -6.53 -19.43 0.50
CA VAL A 158 -7.91 -19.35 1.01
C VAL A 158 -8.84 -19.13 -0.19
N GLY A 159 -9.61 -20.14 -0.56
CA GLY A 159 -10.40 -20.10 -1.80
C GLY A 159 -9.48 -19.91 -3.01
N GLU A 160 -9.87 -19.03 -3.92
CA GLU A 160 -9.08 -18.65 -5.10
C GLU A 160 -7.93 -17.68 -4.80
N TYR A 161 -7.57 -17.43 -3.54
CA TYR A 161 -6.58 -16.42 -3.18
C TYR A 161 -5.36 -16.99 -2.44
N GLN A 162 -4.15 -16.66 -2.89
CA GLN A 162 -2.92 -16.88 -2.13
C GLN A 162 -2.62 -15.68 -1.22
N LEU A 163 -2.32 -15.93 0.05
CA LEU A 163 -1.97 -14.88 1.01
C LEU A 163 -0.45 -14.76 1.14
N ASP A 164 0.06 -13.54 1.04
CA ASP A 164 1.49 -13.24 1.19
C ASP A 164 2.01 -13.68 2.57
N LYS A 165 3.24 -14.24 2.60
CA LYS A 165 3.85 -14.83 3.79
C LYS A 165 4.20 -13.78 4.85
N ILE A 166 4.51 -12.55 4.43
CA ILE A 166 5.01 -11.50 5.32
C ILE A 166 3.88 -10.54 5.71
N THR A 167 3.13 -10.07 4.73
CA THR A 167 2.13 -9.00 4.88
C THR A 167 0.73 -9.55 5.08
N GLY A 168 0.41 -10.73 4.53
CA GLY A 168 -0.94 -11.29 4.48
C GLY A 168 -1.85 -10.70 3.41
N ALA A 169 -1.31 -9.88 2.50
CA ALA A 169 -2.04 -9.39 1.34
C ALA A 169 -2.50 -10.57 0.46
N ALA A 170 -3.71 -10.50 -0.06
CA ALA A 170 -4.31 -11.56 -0.85
C ALA A 170 -4.22 -11.28 -2.34
N ILE A 171 -3.87 -12.30 -3.12
CA ILE A 171 -3.82 -12.26 -4.59
C ILE A 171 -4.69 -13.39 -5.13
N LYS A 172 -5.53 -13.10 -6.12
CA LYS A 172 -6.31 -14.12 -6.80
C LYS A 172 -5.36 -14.99 -7.62
N ILE A 173 -5.41 -16.30 -7.44
CA ILE A 173 -4.70 -17.30 -8.22
C ILE A 173 -5.39 -17.31 -9.59
N ALA A 174 -4.65 -16.97 -10.65
CA ALA A 174 -5.12 -17.17 -12.00
C ALA A 174 -5.25 -18.68 -12.23
N THR A 175 -6.45 -19.16 -12.53
CA THR A 175 -6.60 -20.43 -13.22
C THR A 175 -6.09 -20.21 -14.63
N GLU A 176 -5.16 -21.05 -15.10
CA GLU A 176 -4.73 -21.01 -16.49
C GLU A 176 -5.96 -21.10 -17.41
N PRO A 177 -5.99 -20.37 -18.54
CA PRO A 177 -7.00 -20.63 -19.55
C PRO A 177 -6.85 -22.09 -20.01
N ASP A 178 -7.99 -22.78 -20.07
CA ASP A 178 -8.10 -24.16 -20.56
C ASP A 178 -7.56 -24.22 -22.00
N THR A 179 -6.35 -24.74 -22.17
CA THR A 179 -5.71 -24.95 -23.48
C THR A 179 -6.12 -26.31 -24.01
N SER A 180 -7.40 -26.44 -24.34
CA SER A 180 -7.89 -27.55 -25.16
C SER A 180 -8.50 -26.98 -26.45
N GLU A 181 -7.66 -26.79 -27.47
CA GLU A 181 -8.00 -27.15 -28.85
C GLU A 181 -6.71 -27.26 -29.68
N VAL A 182 -6.55 -28.41 -30.33
CA VAL A 182 -5.45 -28.80 -31.21
C VAL A 182 -6.01 -28.92 -32.63
N THR A 183 -5.11 -28.76 -33.62
CA THR A 183 -5.18 -29.10 -35.06
C THR A 183 -5.90 -28.06 -35.96
N ASP A 184 -5.45 -27.71 -37.17
CA ASP A 184 -4.36 -28.23 -38.01
C ASP A 184 -3.95 -27.24 -39.14
N GLU A 185 -2.74 -27.47 -39.64
CA GLU A 185 -2.17 -27.29 -41.00
C GLU A 185 -2.28 -26.00 -41.84
N SER A 186 -1.07 -25.49 -42.13
CA SER A 186 -0.52 -24.88 -43.36
C SER A 186 -1.42 -24.30 -44.45
N ASN A 187 -1.16 -23.04 -44.82
CA ASN A 187 -0.89 -22.71 -46.22
C ASN A 187 -0.04 -21.43 -46.39
N THR A 188 1.04 -21.54 -47.16
CA THR A 188 1.91 -20.44 -47.61
C THR A 188 1.32 -19.76 -48.85
N THR A 189 1.27 -18.41 -48.88
CA THR A 189 1.71 -17.61 -50.06
C THR A 189 1.83 -16.13 -49.68
N GLY A 190 2.84 -15.46 -50.26
CA GLY A 190 3.33 -14.13 -49.89
C GLY A 190 2.44 -12.93 -50.25
N GLY A 191 2.91 -11.77 -49.82
CA GLY A 191 2.34 -10.46 -50.12
C GLY A 191 2.92 -9.39 -49.21
N ASP A 192 3.96 -8.73 -49.73
CA ASP A 192 4.42 -7.36 -49.47
C ASP A 192 4.63 -6.84 -48.04
N ALA A 193 5.90 -6.46 -47.81
CA ALA A 193 6.35 -5.66 -46.70
C ALA A 193 5.67 -4.28 -46.71
N ASP A 194 4.78 -4.08 -45.74
CA ASP A 194 4.54 -2.76 -45.18
C ASP A 194 5.16 -2.72 -43.78
N ASN A 195 6.41 -2.25 -43.72
CA ASN A 195 7.10 -1.98 -42.46
C ASN A 195 6.65 -0.61 -41.94
N THR A 196 5.35 -0.46 -41.68
CA THR A 196 4.86 0.57 -40.77
C THR A 196 5.09 0.03 -39.36
N ALA A 197 6.30 0.27 -38.83
CA ALA A 197 6.58 0.04 -37.42
C ALA A 197 5.59 0.89 -36.60
N THR A 198 4.48 0.29 -36.18
CA THR A 198 3.58 0.86 -35.18
C THR A 198 4.44 1.11 -33.95
N THR A 199 4.79 2.36 -33.70
CA THR A 199 5.53 2.76 -32.51
C THR A 199 4.65 2.43 -31.31
N VAL A 200 5.00 1.38 -30.59
CA VAL A 200 4.29 1.01 -29.36
C VAL A 200 4.65 2.06 -28.30
N ASP A 201 3.64 2.77 -27.79
CA ASP A 201 3.81 3.67 -26.65
C ASP A 201 4.46 2.92 -25.48
N LYS A 202 5.70 3.27 -25.15
CA LYS A 202 6.41 2.70 -24.01
C LYS A 202 5.90 3.33 -22.72
N LEU A 203 5.69 2.50 -21.70
CA LEU A 203 5.38 2.96 -20.35
C LEU A 203 6.46 2.53 -19.36
N HIS A 204 7.16 3.49 -18.78
CA HIS A 204 8.11 3.27 -17.71
C HIS A 204 7.55 3.74 -16.37
N ILE A 205 7.76 2.96 -15.31
CA ILE A 205 7.34 3.30 -13.95
C ILE A 205 8.55 3.17 -13.02
N PHE A 206 9.15 4.30 -12.68
CA PHE A 206 10.20 4.39 -11.67
C PHE A 206 9.58 4.43 -10.28
N VAL A 207 10.04 3.55 -9.40
CA VAL A 207 9.57 3.45 -8.01
C VAL A 207 10.78 3.53 -7.10
N GLY A 208 10.79 4.50 -6.18
CA GLY A 208 11.97 4.68 -5.34
C GLY A 208 11.86 5.74 -4.26
N ASP A 209 13.04 6.13 -3.77
CA ASP A 209 13.19 7.09 -2.68
C ASP A 209 13.61 8.49 -3.16
N SER A 210 14.29 9.26 -2.30
CA SER A 210 14.74 10.61 -2.63
C SER A 210 15.65 10.66 -3.86
N ARG A 211 16.37 9.58 -4.18
CA ARG A 211 17.20 9.53 -5.39
C ARG A 211 16.37 9.37 -6.65
N THR A 212 15.24 8.67 -6.59
CA THR A 212 14.30 8.62 -7.72
C THR A 212 13.55 9.95 -7.88
N VAL A 213 13.30 10.67 -6.78
CA VAL A 213 12.81 12.06 -6.86
C VAL A 213 13.85 12.96 -7.53
N GLY A 214 15.13 12.83 -7.18
CA GLY A 214 16.21 13.58 -7.81
C GLY A 214 16.34 13.29 -9.32
N LEU A 215 16.23 12.02 -9.71
CA LEU A 215 16.18 11.62 -11.11
C LEU A 215 14.99 12.24 -11.85
N SER A 216 13.79 12.16 -11.27
CA SER A 216 12.56 12.78 -11.81
C SER A 216 12.76 14.27 -12.10
N ASN A 217 13.37 15.00 -11.14
CA ASN A 217 13.66 16.41 -11.29
C ASN A 217 14.68 16.69 -12.41
N ALA A 218 15.74 15.88 -12.51
CA ALA A 218 16.76 16.01 -13.56
C ALA A 218 16.19 15.75 -14.96
N MET A 219 15.19 14.87 -15.08
CA MET A 219 14.47 14.59 -16.33
C MET A 219 13.36 15.62 -16.62
N GLY A 220 13.14 16.62 -15.77
CA GLY A 220 12.14 17.66 -16.00
C GLY A 220 10.68 17.18 -15.84
N CYS A 221 10.44 16.16 -15.03
CA CYS A 221 9.10 15.65 -14.79
C CYS A 221 8.23 16.68 -14.05
N VAL A 222 6.92 16.66 -14.33
CA VAL A 222 5.93 17.51 -13.66
C VAL A 222 5.09 16.71 -12.68
N SER A 223 4.55 17.39 -11.65
CA SER A 223 3.65 16.76 -10.69
C SER A 223 2.37 16.28 -11.37
N TYR A 224 2.02 15.01 -11.21
CA TYR A 224 0.77 14.42 -11.70
C TYR A 224 -0.24 14.27 -10.56
N ASP A 225 0.22 13.75 -9.42
CA ASP A 225 -0.52 13.79 -8.17
C ASP A 225 0.41 13.73 -6.96
N LYS A 226 -0.18 13.63 -5.76
CA LYS A 226 0.56 13.68 -4.49
C LYS A 226 1.73 12.69 -4.37
N LEU A 227 1.70 11.57 -5.10
CA LEU A 227 2.74 10.53 -5.05
C LEU A 227 3.39 10.27 -6.41
N LEU A 228 3.00 10.99 -7.47
CA LEU A 228 3.37 10.65 -8.83
C LEU A 228 3.80 11.89 -9.58
N GLN A 229 4.96 11.81 -10.22
CA GLN A 229 5.39 12.75 -11.24
C GLN A 229 5.36 12.05 -12.60
N ILE A 230 5.24 12.83 -13.68
CA ILE A 230 5.13 12.31 -15.04
C ILE A 230 6.02 13.10 -16.01
N ARG A 231 6.53 12.41 -17.02
CA ARG A 231 7.07 12.98 -18.26
C ARG A 231 6.52 12.20 -19.44
N THR A 232 6.21 12.91 -20.52
CA THR A 232 5.72 12.31 -21.76
C THR A 232 6.54 12.86 -22.92
N GLU A 233 7.03 11.96 -23.76
CA GLU A 233 7.68 12.25 -25.03
C GLU A 233 6.98 11.47 -26.14
N GLU A 234 7.43 11.67 -27.38
CA GLU A 234 6.93 10.90 -28.51
C GLU A 234 7.15 9.40 -28.27
N ASN A 235 6.05 8.64 -28.20
CA ASN A 235 6.03 7.19 -27.92
C ASN A 235 6.58 6.75 -26.55
N LEU A 236 6.68 7.65 -25.56
CA LEU A 236 7.16 7.32 -24.21
C LEU A 236 6.40 8.08 -23.13
N THR A 237 5.83 7.34 -22.17
CA THR A 237 5.34 7.88 -20.91
C THR A 237 6.17 7.33 -19.75
N GLU A 238 6.60 8.20 -18.86
CA GLU A 238 7.33 7.84 -17.66
C GLU A 238 6.64 8.36 -16.41
N TYR A 239 6.37 7.46 -15.46
CA TYR A 239 5.87 7.79 -14.14
C TYR A 239 6.96 7.61 -13.07
N TYR A 240 7.03 8.55 -12.15
CA TYR A 240 7.94 8.52 -11.01
C TYR A 240 7.13 8.47 -9.71
N LEU A 241 6.99 7.26 -9.16
CA LEU A 241 6.33 6.95 -7.90
C LEU A 241 7.36 6.93 -6.77
N ALA A 242 7.72 8.10 -6.25
CA ALA A 242 8.81 8.25 -5.30
C ALA A 242 8.52 9.29 -4.20
N GLU A 243 9.12 9.09 -3.02
CA GLU A 243 9.01 10.04 -1.90
C GLU A 243 10.37 10.22 -1.19
N VAL A 244 10.70 11.47 -0.84
CA VAL A 244 11.96 11.82 -0.17
C VAL A 244 12.05 11.15 1.20
N GLY A 245 13.21 10.55 1.51
CA GLY A 245 13.46 9.88 2.79
C GLY A 245 12.66 8.58 2.98
N SER A 246 12.03 8.06 1.92
CA SER A 246 11.22 6.85 2.00
C SER A 246 12.06 5.57 2.02
N GLY A 247 11.56 4.56 2.74
CA GLY A 247 12.09 3.20 2.76
C GLY A 247 10.96 2.18 2.63
N TYR A 248 11.20 0.95 3.04
CA TYR A 248 10.32 -0.20 2.82
C TYR A 248 8.92 0.00 3.41
N SER A 249 8.82 0.67 4.56
CA SER A 249 7.54 0.99 5.19
C SER A 249 6.66 1.87 4.28
N TRP A 250 7.25 2.89 3.65
CA TRP A 250 6.54 3.74 2.70
C TRP A 250 6.24 2.95 1.43
N TYR A 251 7.24 2.29 0.86
CA TYR A 251 7.09 1.49 -0.36
C TYR A 251 5.92 0.50 -0.22
N SER A 252 5.94 -0.34 0.82
CA SER A 252 4.91 -1.37 1.04
C SER A 252 3.52 -0.82 1.37
N THR A 253 3.40 0.38 1.95
CA THR A 253 2.10 0.92 2.41
C THR A 253 1.52 2.03 1.54
N LYS A 254 2.30 2.57 0.60
CA LYS A 254 1.94 3.71 -0.25
C LYS A 254 2.20 3.41 -1.72
N ALA A 255 3.46 3.10 -2.06
CA ALA A 255 3.87 2.91 -3.45
C ALA A 255 3.32 1.61 -4.03
N LEU A 256 3.54 0.47 -3.36
CA LEU A 256 3.14 -0.85 -3.84
C LEU A 256 1.64 -0.95 -4.18
N PRO A 257 0.69 -0.48 -3.34
CA PRO A 257 -0.72 -0.47 -3.72
C PRO A 257 -1.04 0.38 -4.95
N LYS A 258 -0.29 1.46 -5.18
CA LYS A 258 -0.46 2.33 -6.34
C LYS A 258 0.16 1.72 -7.59
N LEU A 259 1.36 1.16 -7.48
CA LEU A 259 2.03 0.41 -8.55
C LEU A 259 1.14 -0.75 -9.03
N VAL A 260 0.56 -1.53 -8.12
CA VAL A 260 -0.39 -2.61 -8.43
C VAL A 260 -1.56 -2.11 -9.26
N LYS A 261 -2.12 -0.93 -8.94
CA LYS A 261 -3.19 -0.34 -9.73
C LYS A 261 -2.70 -0.02 -11.15
N MET A 262 -1.54 0.62 -11.27
CA MET A 262 -0.96 1.00 -12.57
C MET A 262 -0.65 -0.22 -13.43
N LEU A 263 -0.15 -1.31 -12.85
CA LEU A 263 0.17 -2.56 -13.55
C LEU A 263 -1.07 -3.36 -13.96
N ASN A 264 -2.16 -3.29 -13.20
CA ASN A 264 -3.43 -3.90 -13.62
C ASN A 264 -4.00 -3.17 -14.85
N GLU A 265 -3.74 -1.87 -14.99
CA GLU A 265 -4.14 -1.06 -16.13
C GLU A 265 -3.15 -1.20 -17.30
N ASN A 266 -1.87 -1.46 -17.01
CA ASN A 266 -0.78 -1.50 -17.99
C ASN A 266 0.18 -2.68 -17.72
N PRO A 267 -0.24 -3.91 -18.07
CA PRO A 267 0.52 -5.12 -17.72
C PRO A 267 1.85 -5.25 -18.47
N ALA A 268 2.03 -4.54 -19.59
CA ALA A 268 3.24 -4.56 -20.42
C ALA A 268 4.28 -3.47 -20.05
N ALA A 269 4.05 -2.73 -18.96
CA ALA A 269 4.96 -1.66 -18.54
C ALA A 269 6.36 -2.17 -18.18
N THR A 270 7.35 -1.30 -18.25
CA THR A 270 8.67 -1.50 -17.63
C THR A 270 8.68 -0.83 -16.26
N VAL A 271 8.98 -1.59 -15.19
CA VAL A 271 9.06 -1.07 -13.81
C VAL A 271 10.51 -1.04 -13.36
N ILE A 272 10.97 0.14 -12.93
CA ILE A 272 12.32 0.37 -12.43
C ILE A 272 12.26 0.53 -10.91
N LEU A 273 12.89 -0.39 -10.18
CA LEU A 273 12.89 -0.42 -8.72
C LEU A 273 14.22 0.11 -8.18
N ASN A 274 14.16 1.23 -7.46
CA ASN A 274 15.33 1.94 -6.92
C ASN A 274 15.10 2.31 -5.44
N HIS A 275 15.32 1.34 -4.56
CA HIS A 275 15.12 1.48 -3.12
C HIS A 275 16.31 0.93 -2.31
N GLY A 276 16.34 1.24 -1.02
CA GLY A 276 17.21 0.59 -0.03
C GLY A 276 18.18 1.54 0.65
N ILE A 277 18.45 2.73 0.08
CA ILE A 277 19.43 3.66 0.66
C ILE A 277 19.03 4.18 2.05
N ASN A 278 17.73 4.20 2.37
CA ASN A 278 17.21 4.65 3.66
C ASN A 278 17.03 3.54 4.70
N ASP A 279 17.01 2.27 4.27
CA ASP A 279 16.88 1.12 5.16
C ASP A 279 17.48 -0.19 4.62
N LEU A 280 18.80 -0.22 4.41
CA LEU A 280 19.54 -1.40 3.91
C LEU A 280 19.24 -2.71 4.68
N GLY A 281 18.88 -2.62 5.97
CA GLY A 281 18.50 -3.77 6.78
C GLY A 281 17.19 -4.46 6.34
N ASN A 282 16.40 -3.85 5.46
CA ASN A 282 15.14 -4.40 4.95
C ASN A 282 15.31 -5.17 3.61
N ILE A 283 16.54 -5.56 3.26
CA ILE A 283 16.86 -6.25 2.00
C ILE A 283 15.96 -7.47 1.73
N ASP A 284 15.77 -8.34 2.73
CA ASP A 284 15.01 -9.57 2.53
C ASP A 284 13.51 -9.27 2.26
N GLN A 285 12.99 -8.15 2.80
CA GLN A 285 11.64 -7.70 2.53
C GLN A 285 11.49 -7.10 1.12
N TYR A 286 12.48 -6.33 0.65
CA TYR A 286 12.51 -5.87 -0.74
C TYR A 286 12.55 -7.04 -1.71
N ILE A 287 13.47 -8.00 -1.50
CA ILE A 287 13.58 -9.21 -2.33
C ILE A 287 12.24 -9.95 -2.39
N ALA A 288 11.62 -10.22 -1.23
CA ALA A 288 10.34 -10.92 -1.20
C ALA A 288 9.24 -10.17 -1.98
N SER A 289 9.19 -8.84 -1.86
CA SER A 289 8.22 -8.01 -2.58
C SER A 289 8.47 -7.97 -4.09
N TYR A 290 9.73 -7.97 -4.52
CA TYR A 290 10.10 -7.90 -5.94
C TYR A 290 9.91 -9.25 -6.63
N GLN A 291 10.27 -10.35 -5.96
CA GLN A 291 9.91 -11.71 -6.41
C GLN A 291 8.40 -11.87 -6.53
N TRP A 292 7.63 -11.27 -5.61
CA TRP A 292 6.18 -11.25 -5.71
C TRP A 292 5.68 -10.48 -6.93
N LEU A 293 6.19 -9.28 -7.19
CA LEU A 293 5.82 -8.48 -8.36
C LEU A 293 6.11 -9.22 -9.67
N ILE A 294 7.34 -9.73 -9.83
CA ILE A 294 7.77 -10.47 -11.03
C ILE A 294 6.87 -11.68 -11.29
N ARG A 295 6.53 -12.43 -10.24
CA ARG A 295 5.67 -13.60 -10.37
C ARG A 295 4.21 -13.27 -10.71
N VAL A 296 3.68 -12.16 -10.20
CA VAL A 296 2.26 -11.78 -10.39
C VAL A 296 2.04 -11.05 -11.70
N TYR A 297 3.06 -10.38 -12.22
CA TYR A 297 2.99 -9.59 -13.45
C TYR A 297 4.01 -10.11 -14.48
N PRO A 298 3.80 -11.31 -15.05
CA PRO A 298 4.77 -11.93 -15.96
C PRO A 298 5.00 -11.15 -17.27
N ASN A 299 4.03 -10.33 -17.67
CA ASN A 299 4.13 -9.47 -18.86
C ASN A 299 4.84 -8.13 -18.58
N THR A 300 5.12 -7.82 -17.30
CA THR A 300 5.78 -6.59 -16.90
C THR A 300 7.29 -6.83 -16.88
N LYS A 301 8.05 -5.96 -17.54
CA LYS A 301 9.51 -5.97 -17.48
C LYS A 301 9.96 -5.32 -16.18
N PHE A 302 10.65 -6.06 -15.30
CA PHE A 302 11.20 -5.51 -14.07
C PHE A 302 12.70 -5.26 -14.20
N VAL A 303 13.13 -4.06 -13.83
CA VAL A 303 14.52 -3.63 -13.79
C VAL A 303 14.85 -3.21 -12.36
N ILE A 304 15.86 -3.82 -11.76
CA ILE A 304 16.24 -3.58 -10.36
C ILE A 304 17.58 -2.86 -10.35
N MET A 305 17.56 -1.60 -9.95
CA MET A 305 18.78 -0.82 -9.80
C MET A 305 19.49 -1.19 -8.50
N SER A 306 20.81 -1.25 -8.55
CA SER A 306 21.62 -1.32 -7.33
C SER A 306 21.42 -0.07 -6.47
N VAL A 307 21.62 -0.19 -5.15
CA VAL A 307 21.78 0.98 -4.29
C VAL A 307 23.09 1.66 -4.68
N ASN A 308 23.00 2.89 -5.21
CA ASN A 308 24.13 3.64 -5.75
C ASN A 308 25.07 4.21 -4.66
N PRO A 309 26.35 4.53 -5.00
CA PRO A 309 27.34 4.96 -4.03
C PRO A 309 27.03 6.29 -3.34
N VAL A 310 27.67 6.51 -2.20
CA VAL A 310 27.63 7.77 -1.44
C VAL A 310 29.02 8.37 -1.38
N ASN A 311 29.13 9.70 -1.42
CA ASN A 311 30.41 10.37 -1.21
C ASN A 311 30.64 10.52 0.31
N ARG A 312 31.56 9.73 0.87
CA ARG A 312 31.83 9.66 2.32
C ARG A 312 32.56 10.86 2.90
N LYS A 313 33.12 11.74 2.06
CA LYS A 313 33.66 13.02 2.54
C LYS A 313 32.52 13.87 3.12
N LEU A 314 31.36 13.86 2.45
CA LEU A 314 30.18 14.65 2.82
C LEU A 314 29.13 13.83 3.60
N TYR A 315 28.83 12.61 3.15
CA TYR A 315 27.77 11.79 3.74
C TYR A 315 28.19 11.10 5.04
N LYS A 316 27.51 11.47 6.14
CA LYS A 316 27.70 10.91 7.48
C LYS A 316 26.58 9.95 7.92
N GLY A 317 25.63 9.65 7.02
CA GLY A 317 24.52 8.75 7.32
C GLY A 317 24.93 7.28 7.40
N TYR A 318 23.95 6.43 7.70
CA TYR A 318 24.16 5.03 8.06
C TYR A 318 24.55 4.12 6.88
N ALA A 319 24.24 4.53 5.63
CA ALA A 319 24.51 3.75 4.43
C ALA A 319 26.00 3.77 4.05
N LYS A 320 26.80 2.93 4.71
CA LYS A 320 28.23 2.78 4.45
C LYS A 320 28.49 1.92 3.19
N PRO A 321 29.58 2.14 2.44
CA PRO A 321 29.90 1.37 1.23
C PRO A 321 29.88 -0.15 1.42
N ALA A 322 30.41 -0.66 2.55
CA ALA A 322 30.37 -2.09 2.86
C ALA A 322 28.93 -2.62 2.98
N ASN A 323 28.04 -1.88 3.65
CA ASN A 323 26.64 -2.27 3.81
C ASN A 323 25.87 -2.21 2.48
N ILE A 324 26.17 -1.19 1.65
CA ILE A 324 25.62 -1.08 0.30
C ILE A 324 26.07 -2.26 -0.57
N THR A 325 27.34 -2.65 -0.46
CA THR A 325 27.89 -3.81 -1.18
C THR A 325 27.17 -5.09 -0.83
N VAL A 326 26.97 -5.36 0.48
CA VAL A 326 26.20 -6.54 0.94
C VAL A 326 24.76 -6.52 0.44
N PHE A 327 24.10 -5.36 0.47
CA PHE A 327 22.75 -5.21 -0.07
C PHE A 327 22.69 -5.54 -1.56
N ASN A 328 23.61 -4.94 -2.34
CA ASN A 328 23.66 -5.10 -3.80
C ASN A 328 23.98 -6.55 -4.20
N GLN A 329 24.90 -7.21 -3.51
CA GLN A 329 25.23 -8.63 -3.74
C GLN A 329 24.01 -9.53 -3.52
N LYS A 330 23.24 -9.29 -2.44
CA LYS A 330 22.00 -10.03 -2.18
C LYS A 330 20.93 -9.77 -3.25
N MET A 331 20.76 -8.53 -3.68
CA MET A 331 19.83 -8.21 -4.77
C MET A 331 20.23 -8.89 -6.07
N GLN A 332 21.51 -8.81 -6.45
CA GLN A 332 22.02 -9.44 -7.66
C GLN A 332 21.84 -10.96 -7.63
N ALA A 333 22.13 -11.60 -6.50
CA ALA A 333 21.92 -13.03 -6.32
C ALA A 333 20.44 -13.43 -6.42
N ALA A 334 19.52 -12.59 -5.93
CA ALA A 334 18.09 -12.84 -5.99
C ALA A 334 17.48 -12.58 -7.38
N PHE A 335 18.12 -11.73 -8.20
CA PHE A 335 17.58 -11.25 -9.47
C PHE A 335 18.65 -11.16 -10.58
N PRO A 336 19.35 -12.26 -10.91
CA PRO A 336 20.51 -12.21 -11.80
C PRO A 336 20.21 -11.65 -13.19
N ASN A 337 18.97 -11.82 -13.69
CA ASN A 337 18.55 -11.38 -15.01
C ASN A 337 17.85 -10.02 -15.03
N ASN A 338 17.54 -9.44 -13.87
CA ASN A 338 16.81 -8.17 -13.75
C ASN A 338 17.66 -7.07 -13.08
N PHE A 339 18.79 -7.44 -12.48
CA PHE A 339 19.62 -6.52 -11.71
C PHE A 339 20.59 -5.74 -12.60
N VAL A 340 20.59 -4.41 -12.46
CA VAL A 340 21.50 -3.51 -13.16
C VAL A 340 22.46 -2.87 -12.15
N ASN A 341 23.76 -3.11 -12.33
CA ASN A 341 24.81 -2.65 -11.41
C ASN A 341 25.20 -1.19 -11.66
N THR A 342 24.26 -0.29 -11.40
CA THR A 342 24.43 1.15 -11.48
C THR A 342 25.46 1.71 -10.48
N TYR A 343 25.75 0.98 -9.40
CA TYR A 343 26.78 1.31 -8.43
C TYR A 343 28.16 1.27 -9.07
N GLN A 344 28.46 0.18 -9.78
CA GLN A 344 29.74 0.01 -10.46
C GLN A 344 29.92 1.06 -11.56
N TYR A 345 28.86 1.33 -12.33
CA TYR A 345 28.86 2.39 -13.34
C TYR A 345 29.23 3.76 -12.76
N LEU A 346 28.61 4.16 -11.64
CA LEU A 346 28.92 5.45 -11.00
C LEU A 346 30.32 5.46 -10.38
N GLN A 347 30.83 4.33 -9.89
CA GLN A 347 32.22 4.23 -9.43
C GLN A 347 33.22 4.42 -10.58
N SER A 348 32.93 3.89 -11.78
CA SER A 348 33.83 4.00 -12.94
C SER A 348 33.76 5.37 -13.62
N MET A 349 32.57 5.94 -13.77
CA MET A 349 32.39 7.23 -14.45
C MET A 349 32.63 8.43 -13.53
N GLY A 350 32.66 8.20 -12.23
CA GLY A 350 32.59 9.26 -11.23
C GLY A 350 31.17 9.78 -11.04
N PHE A 351 30.94 10.41 -9.89
CA PHE A 351 29.66 10.98 -9.54
C PHE A 351 29.85 12.18 -8.62
N ASN A 352 28.97 13.17 -8.75
CA ASN A 352 28.96 14.36 -7.91
C ASN A 352 27.73 14.36 -7.02
N THR A 353 27.88 14.91 -5.82
CA THR A 353 26.79 15.02 -4.84
C THR A 353 26.89 16.34 -4.11
N ALA A 354 25.75 16.99 -3.84
CA ALA A 354 25.71 18.19 -3.02
C ALA A 354 25.92 17.89 -1.52
N ASP A 355 25.32 16.80 -1.02
CA ASP A 355 25.29 16.45 0.41
C ASP A 355 25.93 15.07 0.70
N GLY A 356 26.57 14.49 -0.31
CA GLY A 356 27.13 13.15 -0.25
C GLY A 356 26.17 12.01 -0.58
N LEU A 357 24.87 12.28 -0.71
CA LEU A 357 23.82 11.29 -0.93
C LEU A 357 23.06 11.50 -2.25
N HIS A 358 22.67 12.74 -2.53
CA HIS A 358 21.89 13.14 -3.69
C HIS A 358 22.81 13.71 -4.77
N TYR A 359 22.62 13.22 -5.99
CA TYR A 359 23.46 13.59 -7.11
C TYR A 359 23.08 14.94 -7.71
N ASP A 360 24.01 15.54 -8.47
CA ASP A 360 23.68 16.65 -9.35
C ASP A 360 22.92 16.16 -10.61
N SER A 361 22.35 17.11 -11.37
CA SER A 361 21.55 16.78 -12.55
C SER A 361 22.34 16.00 -13.59
N LEU A 362 23.62 16.34 -13.83
CA LEU A 362 24.46 15.66 -14.80
C LEU A 362 24.66 14.18 -14.44
N THR A 363 24.95 13.89 -13.17
CA THR A 363 25.09 12.50 -12.70
C THR A 363 23.77 11.72 -12.84
N TYR A 364 22.62 12.35 -12.55
CA TYR A 364 21.31 11.69 -12.76
C TYR A 364 21.02 11.43 -14.25
N MET A 365 21.32 12.37 -15.14
CA MET A 365 21.17 12.18 -16.58
C MET A 365 22.09 11.08 -17.12
N ASN A 366 23.34 11.03 -16.66
CA ASN A 366 24.28 9.96 -17.01
C ASN A 366 23.77 8.59 -16.55
N LEU A 367 23.25 8.51 -15.33
CA LEU A 367 22.62 7.31 -14.81
C LEU A 367 21.39 6.91 -15.64
N TYR A 368 20.52 7.85 -16.01
CA TYR A 368 19.37 7.58 -16.89
C TYR A 368 19.78 7.04 -18.26
N ASN A 369 20.82 7.64 -18.87
CA ASN A 369 21.35 7.22 -20.15
C ASN A 369 21.94 5.81 -20.09
N TYR A 370 22.68 5.49 -19.02
CA TYR A 370 23.19 4.14 -18.78
C TYR A 370 22.07 3.10 -18.62
N MET A 371 20.90 3.51 -18.11
CA MET A 371 19.76 2.63 -17.93
C MET A 371 19.00 2.36 -19.24
N GLN A 372 19.13 3.20 -20.28
CA GLN A 372 18.31 3.10 -21.51
C GLN A 372 18.28 1.72 -22.17
N PRO A 373 19.40 0.97 -22.30
CA PRO A 373 19.37 -0.36 -22.90
C PRO A 373 18.53 -1.38 -22.10
N TYR A 374 18.25 -1.08 -20.83
CA TYR A 374 17.45 -1.92 -19.94
C TYR A 374 15.98 -1.49 -19.87
N LEU A 375 15.61 -0.33 -20.43
CA LEU A 375 14.23 0.16 -20.45
C LEU A 375 13.53 -0.29 -21.73
#